data_AF-A0A3N5J6B8-F1
#
_entry.id   AF-A0A3N5J6B8-F1
#
_cell.length_a   1.000
_cell.length_b   1.000
_cell.length_c   1.000
_cell.angle_alpha   90.00
_cell.angle_beta   90.00
_cell.angle_gamma   90.00
#
_symmetry.space_group_name_H-M   'P 1'
#
loop_
_entity.id
_entity.type
_entity.pdbx_description
1 polymer ?
#
loop_
_entity_poly.entity_id
_entity_poly.type
_entity_poly.pdbx_seq_one_letter_code
_entity_poly.pdbx_strand_id
1 'polypeptide(L)'
;MLAFPMTRRLHICLLLLCLGLSACQRSPEVHQAEFFVFGTVLDVSVQGVDRAAASRAFAELQRDFQTMHRDWHAWEPGMLTRVNEAFAAGNPATATADIVEMIRRSQRLETRSGGRFNPAIGALIGLWGFHTSDYPI
;
A
#
# COMPACT_ATOMS: atom_id res chain seq x y z
N MET A 1 -22.37 -63.52 26.86
CA MET A 1 -22.94 -62.46 25.98
C MET A 1 -22.57 -61.11 26.57
N LEU A 2 -22.30 -60.09 25.72
CA LEU A 2 -22.06 -58.65 26.06
C LEU A 2 -20.59 -58.17 26.20
N ALA A 3 -19.75 -58.36 25.17
CA ALA A 3 -18.52 -57.57 24.96
C ALA A 3 -18.61 -56.58 23.76
N PHE A 4 -19.76 -56.53 23.09
CA PHE A 4 -19.99 -55.75 21.86
C PHE A 4 -20.23 -54.22 22.00
N PRO A 5 -20.69 -53.64 23.13
CA PRO A 5 -21.03 -52.22 23.15
C PRO A 5 -19.80 -51.31 23.30
N MET A 6 -18.70 -51.80 23.88
CA MET A 6 -17.50 -51.01 24.16
C MET A 6 -16.66 -50.78 22.90
N THR A 7 -16.52 -51.81 22.05
CA THR A 7 -15.89 -51.68 20.73
C THR A 7 -16.68 -50.75 19.83
N ARG A 8 -18.02 -50.87 19.76
CA ARG A 8 -18.86 -49.99 18.93
C ARG A 8 -18.74 -48.51 19.33
N ARG A 9 -18.66 -48.19 20.63
CA ARG A 9 -18.43 -46.83 21.13
C ARG A 9 -17.04 -46.29 20.77
N LEU A 10 -16.01 -47.13 20.85
CA LEU A 10 -14.65 -46.78 20.44
C LEU A 10 -14.57 -46.43 18.95
N HIS A 11 -15.22 -47.21 18.09
CA HIS A 11 -15.24 -46.94 16.64
C HIS A 11 -15.99 -45.64 16.31
N ILE A 12 -17.08 -45.32 17.02
CA ILE A 12 -17.80 -44.05 16.85
C ILE A 12 -16.94 -42.87 17.31
N CYS A 13 -16.26 -42.97 18.46
CA CYS A 13 -15.31 -41.94 18.91
C CYS A 13 -14.16 -41.74 17.92
N LEU A 14 -13.60 -42.83 17.37
CA LEU A 14 -12.52 -42.77 16.40
C LEU A 14 -12.99 -42.11 15.09
N LEU A 15 -14.19 -42.45 14.61
CA LEU A 15 -14.79 -41.86 13.42
C LEU A 15 -15.05 -40.35 13.60
N LEU A 16 -15.61 -39.96 14.75
CA LEU A 16 -15.83 -38.55 15.09
C LEU A 16 -14.52 -37.77 15.23
N LEU A 17 -13.47 -38.40 15.76
CA LEU A 17 -12.13 -37.82 15.84
C LEU A 17 -11.53 -37.61 14.44
N CYS A 18 -11.62 -38.61 13.55
CA CYS A 18 -11.16 -38.50 12.17
C CYS A 18 -11.94 -37.42 11.38
N LEU A 19 -13.25 -37.33 11.58
CA LEU A 19 -14.08 -36.27 10.99
C LEU A 19 -13.70 -34.88 11.53
N GLY A 20 -13.45 -34.77 12.84
CA GLY A 20 -12.96 -33.54 13.46
C GLY A 20 -11.59 -33.09 12.92
N LEU A 21 -10.69 -34.02 12.62
CA LEU A 21 -9.38 -33.73 12.01
C LEU A 21 -9.48 -33.24 10.56
N SER A 22 -10.49 -33.70 9.80
CA SER A 22 -10.73 -33.22 8.42
C SER A 22 -11.35 -31.82 8.35
N ALA A 23 -11.91 -31.32 9.46
CA ALA A 23 -12.46 -29.97 9.57
C ALA A 23 -11.38 -28.90 9.85
N CYS A 24 -10.13 -29.29 10.10
CA CYS A 24 -8.99 -28.38 10.13
C CYS A 24 -8.65 -27.91 8.71
N GLN A 25 -9.45 -27.01 8.15
CA GLN A 25 -9.10 -26.30 6.93
C GLN A 25 -7.96 -25.32 7.24
N ARG A 26 -6.83 -25.48 6.56
CA ARG A 26 -5.71 -24.54 6.67
C ARG A 26 -6.14 -23.21 6.05
N SER A 27 -6.17 -22.14 6.84
CA SER A 27 -6.38 -20.80 6.30
C SER A 27 -5.38 -20.52 5.19
N PRO A 28 -5.77 -19.79 4.12
CA PRO A 28 -4.83 -19.40 3.07
C PRO A 28 -3.59 -18.77 3.68
N GLU A 29 -2.40 -19.17 3.23
CA GLU A 29 -1.15 -18.53 3.68
C GLU A 29 -1.20 -17.06 3.27
N VAL A 30 -1.00 -16.17 4.25
CA VAL A 30 -0.89 -14.73 4.06
C VAL A 30 0.58 -14.37 4.12
N HIS A 31 1.08 -13.77 3.05
CA HIS A 31 2.43 -13.20 2.97
C HIS A 31 2.35 -11.70 3.23
N GLN A 32 3.29 -11.14 3.98
CA GLN A 32 3.27 -9.74 4.38
C GLN A 32 4.62 -9.07 4.11
N ALA A 33 4.59 -7.77 3.79
CA ALA A 33 5.77 -6.93 3.64
C ALA A 33 5.48 -5.49 4.13
N GLU A 34 6.49 -4.88 4.73
CA GLU A 34 6.50 -3.50 5.20
C GLU A 34 7.37 -2.62 4.30
N PHE A 35 6.90 -1.41 3.99
CA PHE A 35 7.61 -0.44 3.17
C PHE A 35 7.69 0.92 3.89
N PHE A 36 8.91 1.41 4.12
CA PHE A 36 9.16 2.74 4.70
C PHE A 36 9.29 3.77 3.57
N VAL A 37 8.17 4.38 3.18
CA VAL A 37 8.08 5.33 2.06
C VAL A 37 7.00 6.38 2.34
N PHE A 38 7.05 7.51 1.65
CA PHE A 38 6.09 8.61 1.79
C PHE A 38 6.00 9.18 3.23
N GLY A 39 7.06 9.06 4.02
CA GLY A 39 7.09 9.51 5.41
C GLY A 39 6.24 8.66 6.37
N THR A 40 5.88 7.44 5.99
CA THR A 40 5.10 6.49 6.81
C THR A 40 5.53 5.04 6.55
N VAL A 41 4.85 4.10 7.20
CA VAL A 41 4.96 2.65 6.96
C VAL A 41 3.74 2.17 6.18
N LEU A 42 3.97 1.46 5.07
CA LEU A 42 2.92 0.73 4.35
C LEU A 42 3.04 -0.77 4.61
N ASP A 43 1.96 -1.35 5.11
CA ASP A 43 1.77 -2.79 5.26
C ASP A 43 1.00 -3.37 4.08
N VAL A 44 1.60 -4.33 3.38
CA VAL A 44 0.94 -5.04 2.26
C VAL A 44 0.83 -6.52 2.59
N SER A 45 -0.39 -7.05 2.49
CA SER A 45 -0.69 -8.47 2.68
C SER A 45 -1.18 -9.09 1.37
N VAL A 46 -0.64 -10.25 0.99
CA VAL A 46 -1.02 -11.01 -0.21
C VAL A 46 -1.40 -12.42 0.21
N GLN A 47 -2.57 -12.89 -0.23
CA GLN A 47 -3.09 -14.23 0.04
C GLN A 47 -3.34 -15.01 -1.24
N GLY A 48 -3.34 -16.35 -1.15
CA GLY A 48 -3.74 -17.22 -2.27
C GLY A 48 -2.67 -17.43 -3.35
N VAL A 49 -1.41 -17.12 -3.04
CA VAL A 49 -0.25 -17.34 -3.91
C VAL A 49 0.87 -18.07 -3.16
N ASP A 50 1.78 -18.69 -3.91
CA ASP A 50 3.00 -19.23 -3.32
C ASP A 50 3.96 -18.12 -2.86
N ARG A 51 4.91 -18.50 -2.00
CA ARG A 51 5.92 -17.59 -1.45
C ARG A 51 6.76 -16.90 -2.53
N ALA A 52 7.11 -17.60 -3.61
CA ALA A 52 7.96 -17.03 -4.66
C ALA A 52 7.23 -15.94 -5.45
N ALA A 53 5.93 -16.14 -5.72
CA ALA A 53 5.06 -15.14 -6.33
C ALA A 53 4.88 -13.93 -5.43
N ALA A 54 4.62 -14.13 -4.13
CA ALA A 54 4.52 -13.03 -3.16
C ALA A 54 5.82 -12.21 -3.10
N SER A 55 6.98 -12.86 -2.98
CA SER A 55 8.28 -12.17 -2.95
C SER A 55 8.56 -11.36 -4.21
N ARG A 56 8.17 -11.86 -5.40
CA ARG A 56 8.31 -11.10 -6.66
C ARG A 56 7.44 -9.85 -6.65
N ALA A 57 6.18 -9.97 -6.22
CA ALA A 57 5.27 -8.83 -6.13
C ALA A 57 5.78 -7.77 -5.14
N PHE A 58 6.28 -8.18 -3.97
CA PHE A 58 6.86 -7.25 -3.00
C PHE A 58 8.11 -6.54 -3.53
N ALA A 59 8.98 -7.24 -4.27
CA ALA A 59 10.13 -6.62 -4.90
C ALA A 59 9.75 -5.60 -5.99
N GLU A 60 8.66 -5.85 -6.72
CA GLU A 60 8.10 -4.91 -7.69
C GLU A 60 7.54 -3.67 -6.98
N LEU A 61 6.69 -3.87 -5.98
CA LEU A 61 6.14 -2.79 -5.15
C LEU A 61 7.23 -1.93 -4.50
N GLN A 62 8.31 -2.56 -4.00
CA GLN A 62 9.45 -1.82 -3.44
C GLN A 62 10.02 -0.83 -4.45
N ARG A 63 10.24 -1.26 -5.69
CA ARG A 63 10.83 -0.38 -6.74
C ARG A 63 9.87 0.73 -7.13
N ASP A 64 8.60 0.42 -7.27
CA ASP A 64 7.57 1.38 -7.66
C ASP A 64 7.38 2.44 -6.57
N PHE A 65 7.23 2.00 -5.31
CA PHE A 65 7.09 2.90 -4.18
C PHE A 65 8.31 3.79 -3.96
N GLN A 66 9.53 3.27 -4.15
CA GLN A 66 10.73 4.12 -4.06
C GLN A 66 10.80 5.15 -5.19
N THR A 67 10.38 4.77 -6.41
CA THR A 67 10.29 5.70 -7.54
C THR A 67 9.27 6.80 -7.26
N MET A 68 8.07 6.43 -6.82
CA MET A 68 7.01 7.37 -6.43
C MET A 68 7.44 8.23 -5.25
N HIS A 69 8.11 7.68 -4.24
CA HIS A 69 8.54 8.42 -3.05
C HIS A 69 9.48 9.57 -3.40
N ARG A 70 10.42 9.33 -4.33
CA ARG A 70 11.29 10.37 -4.89
C ARG A 70 10.51 11.31 -5.80
N ASP A 71 9.80 10.78 -6.79
CA ASP A 71 9.28 11.59 -7.89
C ASP A 71 8.03 12.40 -7.52
N TRP A 72 7.24 11.95 -6.55
CA TRP A 72 6.06 12.64 -6.04
C TRP A 72 6.37 13.53 -4.83
N HIS A 73 7.63 13.59 -4.40
CA HIS A 73 8.00 14.38 -3.24
C HIS A 73 7.64 15.86 -3.45
N ALA A 74 7.02 16.48 -2.44
CA ALA A 74 6.47 17.82 -2.55
C ALA A 74 7.55 18.93 -2.54
N TRP A 75 8.65 18.75 -1.80
CA TRP A 75 9.75 19.73 -1.71
C TRP A 75 11.17 19.19 -1.96
N GLU A 76 11.46 17.92 -1.70
CA GLU A 76 12.77 17.33 -2.04
C GLU A 76 12.95 17.15 -3.55
N PRO A 77 14.20 17.12 -4.06
CA PRO A 77 14.48 16.95 -5.48
C PRO A 77 13.82 15.69 -6.09
N GLY A 78 12.99 15.89 -7.12
CA GLY A 78 12.24 14.83 -7.80
C GLY A 78 11.62 15.32 -9.11
N MET A 79 10.84 14.45 -9.78
CA MET A 79 10.12 14.85 -10.99
C MET A 79 9.08 15.95 -10.72
N LEU A 80 8.32 15.85 -9.63
CA LEU A 80 7.30 16.85 -9.29
C LEU A 80 7.90 18.23 -9.00
N THR A 81 9.04 18.32 -8.32
CA THR A 81 9.70 19.61 -8.09
C THR A 81 10.21 20.23 -9.38
N ARG A 82 10.75 19.45 -10.32
CA ARG A 82 11.11 19.94 -11.67
C ARG A 82 9.89 20.46 -12.45
N VAL A 83 8.74 19.79 -12.32
CA VAL A 83 7.48 20.27 -12.91
C VAL A 83 7.08 21.61 -12.30
N ASN A 84 7.17 21.73 -10.97
CA ASN A 84 6.84 22.97 -10.26
C ASN A 84 7.78 24.12 -10.66
N GLU A 85 9.08 23.87 -10.81
CA GLU A 85 10.06 24.85 -11.28
C GLU A 85 9.74 25.36 -12.69
N ALA A 86 9.41 24.46 -13.62
CA ALA A 86 9.01 24.83 -14.97
C ALA A 86 7.73 25.68 -14.97
N PHE A 87 6.72 25.28 -14.19
CA PHE A 87 5.48 26.07 -14.06
C PHE A 87 5.71 27.43 -13.41
N ALA A 88 6.56 27.52 -12.39
CA ALA A 88 6.94 28.79 -11.77
C ALA A 88 7.64 29.73 -12.75
N ALA A 89 8.40 29.19 -13.72
CA ALA A 89 9.03 29.94 -14.80
C ALA A 89 8.08 30.24 -15.98
N GLY A 90 6.80 29.85 -15.90
CA GLY A 90 5.83 30.02 -16.99
C GLY A 90 6.05 29.09 -18.19
N ASN A 91 6.85 28.04 -18.02
CA ASN A 91 7.18 27.09 -19.07
C ASN A 91 6.31 25.82 -18.99
N PRO A 92 6.03 25.17 -20.14
CA PRO A 92 5.46 23.83 -20.11
C PRO A 92 6.44 22.83 -19.49
N ALA A 93 5.90 21.77 -18.89
CA ALA A 93 6.69 20.69 -18.29
C ALA A 93 6.26 19.34 -18.87
N THR A 94 7.24 18.45 -19.08
CA THR A 94 6.99 17.03 -19.35
C THR A 94 7.07 16.26 -18.05
N ALA A 95 6.15 15.34 -17.82
CA ALA A 95 6.13 14.47 -16.66
C ALA A 95 5.70 13.05 -17.04
N THR A 96 5.94 12.11 -16.14
CA THR A 96 5.46 10.73 -16.26
C THR A 96 3.93 10.67 -16.22
N ALA A 97 3.36 9.61 -16.80
CA ALA A 97 1.91 9.49 -16.98
C ALA A 97 1.13 9.54 -15.65
N ASP A 98 1.70 8.97 -14.58
CA ASP A 98 1.19 8.98 -13.22
C ASP A 98 1.11 10.40 -12.63
N ILE A 99 2.16 11.23 -12.79
CA ILE A 99 2.12 12.63 -12.34
C ILE A 99 1.13 13.45 -13.15
N VAL A 100 1.07 13.25 -14.47
CA VAL A 100 0.09 13.94 -15.33
C VAL A 100 -1.34 13.60 -14.88
N GLU A 101 -1.62 12.33 -14.61
CA GLU A 101 -2.93 11.89 -14.13
C GLU A 101 -3.21 12.42 -12.72
N MET A 102 -2.24 12.40 -11.81
CA MET A 102 -2.35 12.96 -10.47
C MET A 102 -2.73 14.45 -10.52
N ILE A 103 -2.08 15.25 -11.36
CA ILE A 103 -2.38 16.67 -11.53
C ILE A 103 -3.81 16.85 -12.07
N ARG A 104 -4.19 16.12 -13.14
CA ARG A 104 -5.55 16.20 -13.73
C ARG A 104 -6.64 15.83 -12.74
N ARG A 105 -6.43 14.78 -11.94
CA ARG A 105 -7.36 14.38 -10.87
C ARG A 105 -7.47 15.46 -9.81
N SER A 106 -6.35 16.03 -9.40
CA SER A 106 -6.32 17.04 -8.36
C SER A 106 -6.99 18.35 -8.79
N GLN A 107 -6.82 18.77 -10.05
CA GLN A 107 -7.56 19.91 -10.63
C GLN A 107 -9.08 19.68 -10.60
N ARG A 108 -9.55 18.50 -11.00
CA ARG A 108 -10.98 18.16 -10.94
C ARG A 108 -11.52 18.18 -9.51
N LEU A 109 -10.74 17.70 -8.54
CA LEU A 109 -11.13 17.71 -7.13
C LEU A 109 -11.15 19.13 -6.57
N GLU A 110 -10.18 19.96 -6.92
CA GLU A 110 -10.14 21.37 -6.54
C GLU A 110 -11.42 22.08 -6.96
N THR A 111 -11.78 21.95 -8.25
CA THR A 111 -12.98 22.57 -8.80
C THR A 111 -14.25 22.07 -8.12
N ARG A 112 -14.37 20.75 -7.93
CA ARG A 112 -15.53 20.14 -7.26
C ARG A 112 -15.66 20.54 -5.80
N SER A 113 -14.55 20.85 -5.15
CA SER A 113 -14.51 21.27 -3.75
C SER A 113 -14.72 22.78 -3.57
N GLY A 114 -14.78 23.55 -4.66
CA GLY A 114 -14.76 25.02 -4.60
C GLY A 114 -13.47 25.55 -3.97
N GLY A 115 -12.33 24.91 -4.25
CA GLY A 115 -11.02 25.28 -3.71
C GLY A 115 -10.72 24.83 -2.27
N ARG A 116 -11.65 24.12 -1.60
CA ARG A 116 -11.42 23.58 -0.24
C ARG A 116 -10.32 22.51 -0.19
N PHE A 117 -10.17 21.77 -1.28
CA PHE A 117 -8.98 20.98 -1.56
C PHE A 117 -8.20 21.73 -2.65
N ASN A 118 -6.98 22.17 -2.37
CA ASN A 118 -6.14 22.81 -3.38
C ASN A 118 -4.71 22.24 -3.30
N PRO A 119 -4.29 21.41 -4.28
CA PRO A 119 -2.96 20.80 -4.29
C PRO A 119 -1.85 21.79 -4.69
N ALA A 120 -2.18 22.99 -5.18
CA ALA A 120 -1.25 23.97 -5.74
C ALA A 120 -0.83 25.04 -4.72
N ILE A 121 -1.13 24.85 -3.43
CA ILE A 121 -0.80 25.81 -2.36
C ILE A 121 0.60 25.61 -1.76
N GLY A 122 1.51 24.90 -2.45
CA GLY A 122 2.84 24.57 -1.92
C GLY A 122 3.64 25.81 -1.46
N ALA A 123 3.53 26.95 -2.14
CA ALA A 123 4.17 28.19 -1.71
C ALA A 123 3.61 28.71 -0.37
N LEU A 124 2.31 28.57 -0.13
CA LEU A 124 1.70 28.92 1.15
C LEU A 124 2.21 27.97 2.24
N ILE A 125 2.17 26.66 2.01
CA ILE A 125 2.68 25.66 2.97
C ILE A 125 4.14 25.95 3.35
N GLY A 126 4.98 26.28 2.36
CA GLY A 126 6.36 26.68 2.57
C GLY A 126 6.51 27.96 3.42
N LEU A 127 5.69 28.99 3.18
CA LEU A 127 5.69 30.23 3.96
C LEU A 127 5.38 29.99 5.45
N TRP A 128 4.49 29.02 5.74
CA TRP A 128 4.14 28.64 7.12
C TRP A 128 5.15 27.70 7.79
N GLY A 129 6.18 27.24 7.07
CA GLY A 129 7.21 26.37 7.62
C GLY A 129 6.82 24.89 7.70
N PHE A 130 5.76 24.46 7.00
CA PHE A 130 5.33 23.06 6.98
C PHE A 130 6.12 22.18 5.97
N HIS A 131 7.15 22.74 5.32
CA HIS A 131 8.11 22.00 4.48
C HIS A 131 9.38 21.70 5.30
N THR A 132 9.34 20.68 6.16
CA THR A 132 10.53 20.23 6.89
C THR A 132 10.70 18.71 6.80
N SER A 133 11.93 18.29 6.58
CA SER A 133 12.39 16.90 6.69
C SER A 133 13.21 16.69 7.98
N ASP A 134 13.53 17.76 8.71
CA ASP A 134 14.37 17.75 9.91
C ASP A 134 13.53 17.80 11.20
N TYR A 135 13.86 16.91 12.14
CA TYR A 135 13.20 16.75 13.44
C TYR A 135 14.21 16.70 14.59
N PRO A 136 13.87 17.17 15.81
CA PRO A 136 12.56 17.71 16.19
C PRO A 136 12.38 19.16 15.73
N ILE A 137 11.14 19.52 15.45
CA ILE A 137 10.68 20.90 15.22
C ILE A 137 10.71 21.71 16.52
#